data_AF-A0A3N4KR93-F1
#
_entry.id   AF-A0A3N4KR93-F1
#
_cell.length_a   1.000
_cell.length_b   1.000
_cell.length_c   1.000
_cell.angle_alpha   90.00
_cell.angle_beta   90.00
_cell.angle_gamma   90.00
#
_symmetry.space_group_name_H-M   'P 1'
#
loop_
_entity.id
_entity.type
_entity.pdbx_description
1 polymer ?
#
loop_
_entity_poly.entity_id
_entity_poly.type
_entity_poly.pdbx_seq_one_letter_code
_entity_poly.pdbx_strand_id
1 'polypeptide(L)'
;MPPAAAQKVLTYDVQERVLCFHGPMLYEAKVLEVKKSDDKKELPEYKVHYKGWKNTWDEFVPADRLRKMNEENLRLQKELNENTKPITNKPKPTPDTKKKMTSKAGSEDLPTGASTTLPPRGQKRGRELEIEKEEEFMKRHDVKINIPDNLKALLVDDWENVTKNQQLVPLPRDLNVTQLLQKYRESVPKKREGSADADIFDEVIAGLKLYFDRSLGTILLYRFERQQYLEIRKEHPGKEPSEIYGAEHLLRLFVSMPELLAHTNMDPQSISKLREHIENLISFLAKNPEQYISAQYESGSYQF
;
A
#
# COMPACT_ATOMS: atom_id res chain seq x y z
N MET A 1 -1.23 40.04 -39.26
CA MET A 1 -1.43 39.06 -38.16
C MET A 1 -2.61 39.51 -37.32
N PRO A 2 -3.50 38.62 -36.86
CA PRO A 2 -4.42 38.95 -35.77
C PRO A 2 -3.65 39.14 -34.46
N PRO A 3 -4.10 39.99 -33.52
CA PRO A 3 -3.51 40.07 -32.19
C PRO A 3 -3.76 38.78 -31.41
N ALA A 4 -2.75 38.31 -30.66
CA ALA A 4 -2.94 37.21 -29.73
C ALA A 4 -3.95 37.62 -28.64
N ALA A 5 -5.02 36.83 -28.46
CA ALA A 5 -6.04 37.12 -27.47
C ALA A 5 -5.43 37.03 -26.06
N ALA A 6 -5.36 38.15 -25.36
CA ALA A 6 -4.90 38.18 -23.98
C ALA A 6 -5.82 37.32 -23.11
N GLN A 7 -5.28 36.25 -22.54
CA GLN A 7 -6.01 35.42 -21.58
C GLN A 7 -6.44 36.29 -20.40
N LYS A 8 -7.74 36.29 -20.08
CA LYS A 8 -8.24 36.98 -18.89
C LYS A 8 -7.59 36.36 -17.66
N VAL A 9 -6.73 37.12 -16.97
CA VAL A 9 -6.19 36.74 -15.66
C VAL A 9 -7.38 36.59 -14.71
N LEU A 10 -7.71 35.34 -14.37
CA LEU A 10 -8.79 35.01 -13.46
C LEU A 10 -8.37 35.34 -12.04
N THR A 11 -8.98 36.39 -11.48
CA THR A 11 -8.85 36.74 -10.06
C THR A 11 -9.92 36.05 -9.23
N TYR A 12 -9.52 35.67 -8.01
CA TYR A 12 -10.38 35.05 -7.02
C TYR A 12 -10.36 35.86 -5.72
N ASP A 13 -11.48 35.88 -5.00
CA ASP A 13 -11.62 36.66 -3.77
C ASP A 13 -11.37 35.82 -2.52
N VAL A 14 -10.93 36.47 -1.43
CA VAL A 14 -10.80 35.81 -0.13
C VAL A 14 -12.17 35.29 0.31
N GLN A 15 -12.20 34.03 0.74
CA GLN A 15 -13.39 33.22 1.04
C GLN A 15 -14.20 32.71 -0.18
N GLU A 16 -13.81 33.00 -1.42
CA GLU A 16 -14.46 32.41 -2.60
C GLU A 16 -14.33 30.87 -2.59
N ARG A 17 -15.41 30.18 -3.01
CA ARG A 17 -15.39 28.74 -3.27
C ARG A 17 -14.93 28.49 -4.70
N VAL A 18 -13.87 27.71 -4.84
CA VAL A 18 -13.20 27.43 -6.11
C VAL A 18 -12.99 25.94 -6.28
N LEU A 19 -12.73 25.53 -7.52
CA LEU A 19 -12.22 24.20 -7.84
C LEU A 19 -10.72 24.32 -8.06
N CYS A 20 -9.92 23.57 -7.29
CA CYS A 20 -8.46 23.61 -7.34
C CYS A 20 -7.88 22.27 -7.79
N PHE A 21 -6.97 22.29 -8.76
CA PHE A 21 -6.20 21.11 -9.17
C PHE A 21 -5.19 20.72 -8.08
N HIS A 22 -5.13 19.43 -7.76
CA HIS A 22 -4.07 18.80 -6.97
C HIS A 22 -3.71 17.48 -7.64
N GLY A 23 -2.49 17.38 -8.17
CA GLY A 23 -2.16 16.35 -9.17
C GLY A 23 -3.05 16.46 -10.43
N PRO A 24 -3.47 15.34 -11.05
CA PRO A 24 -4.35 15.35 -12.23
C PRO A 24 -5.82 15.62 -11.90
N MET A 25 -6.18 15.77 -10.61
CA MET A 25 -7.55 15.76 -10.13
C MET A 25 -7.98 17.13 -9.59
N LEU A 26 -9.27 17.42 -9.69
CA LEU A 26 -9.88 18.72 -9.38
C LEU A 26 -10.76 18.60 -8.12
N TYR A 27 -10.48 19.39 -7.09
CA TYR A 27 -11.12 19.31 -5.77
C TYR A 27 -11.86 20.61 -5.40
N GLU A 28 -12.93 20.52 -4.61
CA GLU A 28 -13.53 21.72 -4.00
C GLU A 28 -12.59 22.32 -2.96
N ALA A 29 -12.35 23.62 -3.04
CA ALA A 29 -11.52 24.38 -2.11
C ALA A 29 -12.11 25.75 -1.78
N LYS A 30 -11.59 26.38 -0.73
CA LYS A 30 -11.90 27.77 -0.33
C LYS A 30 -10.60 28.58 -0.35
N VAL A 31 -10.62 29.77 -0.96
CA VAL A 31 -9.51 30.71 -0.86
C VAL A 31 -9.47 31.28 0.56
N LEU A 32 -8.33 31.14 1.24
CA LEU A 32 -8.08 31.71 2.58
C LEU A 32 -7.37 33.07 2.51
N GLU A 33 -6.49 33.25 1.53
CA GLU A 33 -5.57 34.39 1.46
C GLU A 33 -5.20 34.66 -0.01
N VAL A 34 -4.97 35.93 -0.38
CA VAL A 34 -4.53 36.32 -1.72
C VAL A 34 -3.24 37.13 -1.60
N LYS A 35 -2.11 36.49 -1.91
CA LYS A 35 -0.79 37.09 -1.89
C LYS A 35 -0.52 37.72 -3.26
N LYS A 36 -0.58 39.05 -3.29
CA LYS A 36 -0.18 39.87 -4.45
C LYS A 36 1.28 40.26 -4.25
N SER A 37 2.14 40.01 -5.24
CA SER A 37 3.49 40.55 -5.24
C SER A 37 3.47 42.04 -5.57
N ASP A 38 4.48 42.78 -5.10
CA ASP A 38 4.64 44.21 -5.40
C ASP A 38 5.23 44.42 -6.81
N ASP A 39 5.93 43.39 -7.32
CA ASP A 39 6.51 43.38 -8.66
C ASP A 39 5.44 43.08 -9.74
N LYS A 40 5.20 44.03 -10.63
CA LYS A 40 4.17 44.00 -11.70
C LYS A 40 4.31 42.88 -12.75
N LYS A 41 5.26 41.97 -12.58
CA LYS A 41 5.49 40.80 -13.45
C LYS A 41 5.03 39.48 -12.82
N GLU A 42 4.86 39.42 -11.50
CA GLU A 42 4.47 38.18 -10.82
C GLU A 42 2.95 38.05 -10.75
N LEU A 43 2.45 36.84 -11.03
CA LEU A 43 1.02 36.52 -10.93
C LEU A 43 0.63 36.31 -9.46
N PRO A 44 -0.58 36.70 -9.03
CA PRO A 44 -1.02 36.51 -7.65
C PRO A 44 -1.11 35.04 -7.27
N GLU A 45 -0.67 34.74 -6.05
CA GLU A 45 -0.79 33.44 -5.42
C GLU A 45 -1.99 33.40 -4.47
N TYR A 46 -2.64 32.25 -4.39
CA TYR A 46 -3.87 32.02 -3.64
C TYR A 46 -3.63 30.92 -2.62
N LYS A 47 -3.74 31.23 -1.33
CA LYS A 47 -3.74 30.19 -0.30
C LYS A 47 -5.08 29.49 -0.32
N VAL A 48 -5.10 28.18 -0.54
CA VAL A 48 -6.33 27.39 -0.63
C VAL A 48 -6.41 26.33 0.45
N HIS A 49 -7.61 26.16 0.98
CA HIS A 49 -7.98 25.08 1.89
C HIS A 49 -8.94 24.12 1.19
N TYR A 50 -8.54 22.87 1.04
CA TYR A 50 -9.34 21.83 0.38
C TYR A 50 -10.47 21.32 1.28
N LYS A 51 -11.67 21.18 0.72
CA LYS A 51 -12.91 20.84 1.46
C LYS A 51 -12.83 19.45 2.07
N GLY A 52 -12.58 19.39 3.38
CA GLY A 52 -12.49 18.16 4.16
C GLY A 52 -11.05 17.69 4.40
N TRP A 53 -10.05 18.40 3.90
CA TRP A 53 -8.65 18.11 4.17
C TRP A 53 -8.19 18.83 5.45
N LYS A 54 -7.07 18.40 6.02
CA LYS A 54 -6.47 19.04 7.20
C LYS A 54 -5.72 20.32 6.81
N ASN A 55 -5.75 21.35 7.64
CA ASN A 55 -5.08 22.65 7.39
C ASN A 55 -3.56 22.55 7.15
N THR A 56 -2.94 21.41 7.45
CA THR A 56 -1.54 21.08 7.10
C THR A 56 -1.30 20.97 5.59
N TRP A 57 -2.37 20.87 4.79
CA TRP A 57 -2.35 20.84 3.32
C TRP A 57 -2.73 22.20 2.69
N ASP A 58 -2.83 23.28 3.49
CA ASP A 58 -3.16 24.62 2.98
C ASP A 58 -1.97 25.22 2.21
N GLU A 59 -1.95 25.02 0.89
CA GLU A 59 -0.89 25.48 -0.01
C GLU A 59 -1.21 26.82 -0.70
N PHE A 60 -0.16 27.57 -1.06
CA PHE A 60 -0.25 28.69 -1.99
C PHE A 60 -0.15 28.18 -3.42
N VAL A 61 -1.14 28.52 -4.27
CA VAL A 61 -1.21 28.06 -5.66
C VAL A 61 -1.37 29.24 -6.63
N PRO A 62 -0.80 29.16 -7.85
CA PRO A 62 -1.04 30.17 -8.88
C PRO A 62 -2.46 30.08 -9.43
N ALA A 63 -2.95 31.20 -9.99
CA ALA A 63 -4.30 31.33 -10.55
C ALA A 63 -4.72 30.21 -11.53
N ASP A 64 -3.78 29.61 -12.27
CA ASP A 64 -4.08 28.54 -13.24
C ASP A 64 -4.41 27.17 -12.60
N ARG A 65 -3.98 26.91 -11.35
CA ARG A 65 -4.49 25.73 -10.63
C ARG A 65 -5.94 25.90 -10.18
N LEU A 66 -6.52 27.09 -10.32
CA LEU A 66 -7.89 27.40 -9.90
C LEU A 66 -8.86 27.50 -11.08
N ARG A 67 -10.11 27.13 -10.83
CA ARG A 67 -11.26 27.27 -11.72
C ARG A 67 -12.47 27.74 -10.89
N LYS A 68 -13.32 28.64 -11.42
CA LYS A 68 -14.54 29.09 -10.72
C LYS A 68 -15.59 27.97 -10.65
N MET A 69 -16.48 28.03 -9.64
CA MET A 69 -17.51 27.03 -9.36
C MET A 69 -18.70 27.08 -10.35
N ASN A 70 -18.39 26.92 -11.64
CA ASN A 70 -19.33 26.94 -12.76
C ASN A 70 -19.70 25.51 -13.17
N GLU A 71 -20.84 25.34 -13.83
CA GLU A 71 -21.33 24.02 -14.27
C GLU A 71 -20.34 23.27 -15.18
N GLU A 72 -19.64 23.99 -16.06
CA GLU A 72 -18.58 23.45 -16.93
C GLU A 72 -17.43 22.82 -16.13
N ASN A 73 -16.92 23.52 -15.11
CA ASN A 73 -15.83 23.02 -14.27
C ASN A 73 -16.29 21.89 -13.34
N LEU A 74 -17.57 21.87 -12.94
CA LEU A 74 -18.19 20.77 -12.22
C LEU A 74 -18.35 19.51 -13.10
N ARG A 75 -18.67 19.67 -14.39
CA ARG A 75 -18.67 18.56 -15.36
C ARG A 75 -17.25 18.02 -15.57
N LEU A 76 -16.25 18.89 -15.71
CA LEU A 76 -14.83 18.49 -15.80
C LEU A 76 -14.36 17.74 -14.54
N GLN A 77 -14.73 18.21 -13.34
CA GLN A 77 -14.47 17.51 -12.08
C GLN A 77 -15.11 16.11 -12.06
N LYS A 78 -16.32 15.95 -12.60
CA LYS A 78 -16.99 14.65 -12.67
C LYS A 78 -16.31 13.70 -13.65
N GLU A 79 -15.92 14.19 -14.82
CA GLU A 79 -15.25 13.41 -15.86
C GLU A 79 -13.87 12.91 -15.41
N LEU A 80 -13.05 13.76 -14.80
CA LEU A 80 -11.76 13.37 -14.22
C LEU A 80 -11.92 12.32 -13.11
N ASN A 81 -12.97 12.41 -12.28
CA ASN A 81 -13.33 11.42 -11.27
C ASN A 81 -13.92 10.12 -11.84
N GLU A 82 -14.29 10.07 -13.12
CA GLU A 82 -14.82 8.87 -13.78
C GLU A 82 -13.74 8.15 -14.60
N ASN A 83 -12.89 8.90 -15.31
CA ASN A 83 -11.76 8.36 -16.07
C ASN A 83 -10.61 7.82 -15.19
N THR A 84 -10.52 8.22 -13.92
CA THR A 84 -9.54 7.71 -12.95
C THR A 84 -9.96 6.41 -12.24
N LYS A 85 -11.19 5.92 -12.45
CA LYS A 85 -11.65 4.65 -11.88
C LYS A 85 -11.11 3.47 -12.68
N PRO A 86 -10.46 2.47 -12.06
CA PRO A 86 -9.91 1.33 -12.80
C PRO A 86 -11.03 0.50 -13.45
N ILE A 87 -10.83 0.17 -14.72
CA ILE A 87 -11.81 -0.57 -15.53
C ILE A 87 -11.89 -2.04 -15.07
N THR A 88 -12.79 -2.31 -14.12
CA THR A 88 -13.03 -3.66 -13.58
C THR A 88 -13.89 -4.51 -14.52
N ASN A 89 -13.41 -4.73 -15.74
CA ASN A 89 -14.07 -5.57 -16.75
C ASN A 89 -14.02 -7.07 -16.37
N LYS A 90 -14.94 -7.49 -15.50
CA LYS A 90 -15.43 -8.88 -15.43
C LYS A 90 -16.92 -8.88 -15.79
N PRO A 91 -17.34 -9.51 -16.91
CA PRO A 91 -18.75 -9.53 -17.31
C PRO A 91 -19.58 -10.37 -16.31
N LYS A 92 -20.73 -9.84 -15.90
CA LYS A 92 -21.76 -10.62 -15.21
C LYS A 92 -22.61 -11.35 -16.25
N PRO A 93 -22.89 -12.66 -16.10
CA PRO A 93 -23.84 -13.35 -16.96
C PRO A 93 -25.27 -12.83 -16.71
N THR A 94 -26.04 -12.68 -17.78
CA THR A 94 -27.47 -12.30 -17.74
C THR A 94 -28.35 -13.51 -17.39
N PRO A 95 -29.33 -13.38 -16.48
CA PRO A 95 -30.30 -14.44 -16.22
C PRO A 95 -31.38 -14.46 -17.31
N ASP A 96 -31.38 -15.51 -18.14
CA ASP A 96 -32.29 -15.63 -19.28
C ASP A 96 -33.66 -16.22 -18.88
N THR A 97 -34.72 -15.83 -19.60
CA THR A 97 -36.11 -16.16 -19.25
C THR A 97 -36.54 -17.57 -19.64
N LYS A 98 -37.10 -18.34 -18.69
CA LYS A 98 -37.93 -19.54 -19.00
C LYS A 98 -39.18 -19.65 -18.11
N LYS A 99 -40.34 -19.82 -18.76
CA LYS A 99 -41.66 -20.06 -18.13
C LYS A 99 -41.83 -21.51 -17.65
N LYS A 100 -42.64 -21.73 -16.60
CA LYS A 100 -43.56 -22.89 -16.48
C LYS A 100 -44.71 -22.58 -15.48
N MET A 101 -45.76 -23.43 -15.46
CA MET A 101 -47.08 -23.20 -14.84
C MET A 101 -47.66 -24.53 -14.30
N THR A 102 -48.72 -24.60 -13.47
CA THR A 102 -49.63 -23.55 -12.93
C THR A 102 -49.45 -23.40 -11.40
N SER A 103 -50.30 -23.65 -10.39
CA SER A 103 -51.75 -23.91 -10.12
C SER A 103 -51.90 -24.08 -8.58
N LYS A 104 -53.04 -23.88 -7.88
CA LYS A 104 -54.32 -23.15 -8.04
C LYS A 104 -55.06 -23.30 -6.67
N ALA A 105 -55.76 -22.26 -6.18
CA ALA A 105 -56.37 -22.17 -4.81
C ALA A 105 -55.34 -22.19 -3.65
N GLY A 106 -55.57 -21.65 -2.45
CA GLY A 106 -56.67 -20.85 -1.86
C GLY A 106 -56.45 -20.72 -0.34
N SER A 107 -57.08 -19.83 0.44
CA SER A 107 -57.98 -18.69 0.15
C SER A 107 -58.17 -17.83 1.44
N GLU A 108 -58.63 -16.58 1.27
CA GLU A 108 -59.38 -15.70 2.22
C GLU A 108 -59.07 -15.70 3.73
N ASP A 109 -58.55 -14.56 4.25
CA ASP A 109 -59.29 -13.73 5.23
C ASP A 109 -58.68 -12.31 5.46
N LEU A 110 -59.50 -11.35 5.90
CA LEU A 110 -59.24 -9.92 6.23
C LEU A 110 -60.35 -9.41 7.19
N PRO A 111 -60.31 -8.23 7.88
CA PRO A 111 -59.46 -7.03 7.73
C PRO A 111 -58.75 -6.67 9.09
N THR A 112 -58.31 -5.47 9.51
CA THR A 112 -58.54 -4.04 9.15
C THR A 112 -57.41 -3.17 9.73
N GLY A 113 -57.07 -2.01 9.13
CA GLY A 113 -56.23 -1.00 9.82
C GLY A 113 -55.49 0.04 8.95
N ALA A 114 -55.96 1.29 8.98
CA ALA A 114 -55.28 2.51 8.48
C ALA A 114 -54.14 2.97 9.44
N SER A 115 -53.18 3.83 9.10
CA SER A 115 -52.72 4.45 7.84
C SER A 115 -51.35 5.16 8.05
N THR A 116 -50.62 5.47 6.97
CA THR A 116 -49.62 6.58 6.85
C THR A 116 -48.53 6.75 7.93
N THR A 117 -47.27 6.39 7.60
CA THR A 117 -46.18 7.35 7.28
C THR A 117 -44.90 6.62 6.85
N LEU A 118 -44.11 7.21 5.95
CA LEU A 118 -42.82 6.68 5.49
C LEU A 118 -41.72 7.77 5.57
N PRO A 119 -40.64 7.57 6.35
CA PRO A 119 -39.43 8.39 6.23
C PRO A 119 -38.48 7.85 5.14
N PRO A 120 -37.69 8.70 4.47
CA PRO A 120 -36.94 8.31 3.27
C PRO A 120 -35.60 7.59 3.56
N ARG A 121 -35.38 6.55 2.76
CA ARG A 121 -34.14 5.80 2.44
C ARG A 121 -32.82 6.59 2.64
N GLY A 122 -32.17 6.44 3.80
CA GLY A 122 -30.89 7.08 4.11
C GLY A 122 -29.67 6.40 3.46
N GLN A 123 -29.07 7.05 2.46
CA GLN A 123 -27.71 6.71 1.98
C GLN A 123 -26.66 7.12 3.03
N LYS A 124 -26.27 6.23 3.94
CA LYS A 124 -25.27 6.57 4.98
C LYS A 124 -24.15 5.56 5.27
N ARG A 125 -24.12 4.38 4.62
CA ARG A 125 -23.04 3.37 4.81
C ARG A 125 -21.89 3.40 3.79
N GLY A 126 -21.96 4.26 2.76
CA GLY A 126 -20.92 4.34 1.74
C GLY A 126 -19.73 5.24 2.12
N ARG A 127 -20.00 6.33 2.84
CA ARG A 127 -19.01 7.38 3.15
C ARG A 127 -18.21 7.12 4.43
N GLU A 128 -18.72 6.26 5.30
CA GLU A 128 -18.07 5.86 6.56
C GLU A 128 -16.78 5.07 6.25
N LEU A 129 -16.92 3.99 5.46
CA LEU A 129 -15.84 3.16 4.90
C LEU A 129 -14.80 3.92 4.04
N GLU A 130 -15.13 5.12 3.56
CA GLU A 130 -14.26 5.94 2.71
C GLU A 130 -13.43 6.90 3.57
N ILE A 131 -14.03 7.47 4.62
CA ILE A 131 -13.35 8.32 5.61
C ILE A 131 -12.45 7.48 6.53
N GLU A 132 -12.90 6.30 6.99
CA GLU A 132 -12.07 5.37 7.77
C GLU A 132 -10.74 5.08 7.06
N LYS A 133 -10.81 4.84 5.74
CA LYS A 133 -9.66 4.50 4.90
C LYS A 133 -8.66 5.66 4.72
N GLU A 134 -9.14 6.91 4.77
CA GLU A 134 -8.31 8.12 4.69
C GLU A 134 -7.72 8.49 6.06
N GLU A 135 -8.47 8.32 7.15
CA GLU A 135 -7.95 8.52 8.52
C GLU A 135 -6.97 7.44 8.95
N GLU A 136 -7.18 6.17 8.55
CA GLU A 136 -6.18 5.10 8.68
C GLU A 136 -4.91 5.43 7.90
N PHE A 137 -5.03 5.88 6.64
CA PHE A 137 -3.89 6.29 5.82
C PHE A 137 -3.10 7.43 6.47
N MET A 138 -3.80 8.41 7.04
CA MET A 138 -3.21 9.55 7.76
C MET A 138 -2.78 9.25 9.21
N LYS A 139 -2.94 8.00 9.68
CA LYS A 139 -2.37 7.47 10.94
C LYS A 139 -1.15 6.57 10.71
N ARG A 140 -0.82 6.22 9.47
CA ARG A 140 0.30 5.31 9.19
C ARG A 140 1.61 5.93 9.62
N HIS A 141 2.31 5.22 10.50
CA HIS A 141 3.70 5.54 10.82
C HIS A 141 4.57 5.27 9.58
N ASP A 142 5.44 6.22 9.24
CA ASP A 142 6.41 6.10 8.14
C ASP A 142 7.58 5.20 8.58
N VAL A 143 7.35 3.88 8.53
CA VAL A 143 8.26 2.86 9.07
C VAL A 143 9.46 2.61 8.15
N LYS A 144 10.36 3.59 8.07
CA LYS A 144 11.65 3.44 7.36
C LYS A 144 12.58 2.49 8.12
N ILE A 145 13.01 1.42 7.45
CA ILE A 145 14.06 0.49 7.92
C ILE A 145 15.30 0.75 7.06
N ASN A 146 16.44 1.03 7.68
CA ASN A 146 17.68 1.31 6.94
C ASN A 146 18.44 0.02 6.60
N ILE A 147 18.62 -0.24 5.30
CA ILE A 147 19.43 -1.36 4.79
C ILE A 147 20.82 -0.84 4.40
N PRO A 148 21.93 -1.36 4.96
CA PRO A 148 23.30 -1.02 4.56
C PRO A 148 23.59 -1.23 3.07
N ASP A 149 24.44 -0.37 2.48
CA ASP A 149 24.62 -0.31 1.02
C ASP A 149 25.26 -1.58 0.42
N ASN A 150 26.04 -2.34 1.18
CA ASN A 150 26.55 -3.64 0.75
C ASN A 150 25.42 -4.69 0.60
N LEU A 151 24.42 -4.66 1.48
CA LEU A 151 23.22 -5.48 1.35
C LEU A 151 22.27 -4.96 0.25
N LYS A 152 22.25 -3.64 -0.01
CA LYS A 152 21.54 -3.08 -1.17
C LYS A 152 22.15 -3.56 -2.49
N ALA A 153 23.48 -3.60 -2.61
CA ALA A 153 24.15 -4.13 -3.79
C ALA A 153 23.76 -5.59 -4.06
N LEU A 154 23.86 -6.44 -3.04
CA LEU A 154 23.50 -7.87 -3.16
C LEU A 154 22.00 -8.10 -3.46
N LEU A 155 21.11 -7.18 -3.06
CA LEU A 155 19.69 -7.19 -3.45
C LEU A 155 19.47 -6.76 -4.92
N VAL A 156 20.32 -5.90 -5.47
CA VAL A 156 20.32 -5.59 -6.91
C VAL A 156 20.86 -6.79 -7.69
N ASP A 157 21.96 -7.39 -7.24
CA ASP A 157 22.57 -8.57 -7.87
C ASP A 157 21.62 -9.78 -7.88
N ASP A 158 20.93 -10.07 -6.77
CA ASP A 158 19.85 -11.08 -6.68
C ASP A 158 18.72 -10.78 -7.70
N TRP A 159 18.25 -9.53 -7.77
CA TRP A 159 17.24 -9.13 -8.74
C TRP A 159 17.70 -9.31 -10.19
N GLU A 160 18.95 -8.96 -10.54
CA GLU A 160 19.48 -9.15 -11.89
C GLU A 160 19.66 -10.65 -12.22
N ASN A 161 20.19 -11.43 -11.28
CA ASN A 161 20.39 -12.88 -11.46
C ASN A 161 19.05 -13.60 -11.70
N VAL A 162 18.02 -13.31 -10.90
CA VAL A 162 16.72 -13.98 -11.02
C VAL A 162 15.88 -13.45 -12.17
N THR A 163 15.90 -12.13 -12.46
CA THR A 163 14.98 -11.53 -13.44
C THR A 163 15.56 -11.29 -14.82
N LYS A 164 16.88 -11.11 -14.96
CA LYS A 164 17.57 -10.96 -16.26
C LYS A 164 18.32 -12.22 -16.66
N ASN A 165 19.15 -12.76 -15.77
CA ASN A 165 20.04 -13.88 -16.09
C ASN A 165 19.34 -15.25 -16.03
N GLN A 166 18.08 -15.30 -15.57
CA GLN A 166 17.27 -16.52 -15.43
C GLN A 166 17.96 -17.58 -14.57
N GLN A 167 18.63 -17.15 -13.50
CA GLN A 167 19.26 -18.02 -12.52
C GLN A 167 18.38 -18.15 -11.27
N LEU A 168 18.58 -19.22 -10.51
CA LEU A 168 17.85 -19.51 -9.27
C LEU A 168 18.84 -19.78 -8.14
N VAL A 169 18.47 -19.38 -6.94
CA VAL A 169 19.15 -19.84 -5.72
C VAL A 169 18.93 -21.36 -5.59
N PRO A 170 19.98 -22.18 -5.38
CA PRO A 170 19.80 -23.61 -5.17
C PRO A 170 19.06 -23.87 -3.86
N LEU A 171 18.09 -24.80 -3.88
CA LEU A 171 17.22 -25.13 -2.76
C LEU A 171 17.18 -26.65 -2.54
N PRO A 172 17.13 -27.15 -1.29
CA PRO A 172 17.22 -26.40 -0.03
C PRO A 172 18.59 -25.76 0.22
N ARG A 173 18.62 -24.65 0.96
CA ARG A 173 19.87 -23.99 1.37
C ARG A 173 20.49 -24.69 2.58
N ASP A 174 21.82 -24.86 2.55
CA ASP A 174 22.62 -25.40 3.68
C ASP A 174 22.51 -24.54 4.95
N LEU A 175 22.27 -23.25 4.76
CA LEU A 175 22.02 -22.28 5.82
C LEU A 175 20.68 -21.57 5.58
N ASN A 176 19.61 -22.17 6.11
CA ASN A 176 18.26 -21.66 5.98
C ASN A 176 17.95 -20.52 6.97
N VAL A 177 16.81 -19.84 6.78
CA VAL A 177 16.35 -18.73 7.65
C VAL A 177 16.27 -19.14 9.12
N THR A 178 15.82 -20.35 9.44
CA THR A 178 15.70 -20.84 10.83
C THR A 178 17.08 -20.92 11.51
N GLN A 179 18.06 -21.51 10.83
CA GLN A 179 19.45 -21.59 11.31
C GLN A 179 20.14 -20.22 11.36
N LEU A 180 19.83 -19.32 10.43
CA LEU A 180 20.30 -17.92 10.45
C LEU A 180 19.78 -17.17 11.68
N LEU A 181 18.46 -17.25 11.95
CA LEU A 181 17.84 -16.62 13.10
C LEU A 181 18.39 -17.20 14.42
N GLN A 182 18.66 -18.51 14.47
CA GLN A 182 19.33 -19.16 15.60
C GLN A 182 20.77 -18.64 15.81
N LYS A 183 21.58 -18.54 14.74
CA LYS A 183 22.94 -17.95 14.81
C LYS A 183 22.91 -16.50 15.31
N TYR A 184 21.92 -15.71 14.86
CA TYR A 184 21.73 -14.34 15.35
C TYR A 184 21.35 -14.34 16.85
N ARG A 185 20.42 -15.21 17.27
CA ARG A 185 20.00 -15.40 18.67
C ARG A 185 21.14 -15.77 19.62
N GLU A 186 22.14 -16.50 19.12
CA GLU A 186 23.37 -16.87 19.82
C GLU A 186 24.43 -15.76 19.80
N SER A 187 24.47 -14.93 18.74
CA SER A 187 25.41 -13.81 18.62
C SER A 187 25.10 -12.62 19.55
N VAL A 188 23.82 -12.48 19.94
CA VAL A 188 23.37 -11.42 20.86
C VAL A 188 23.58 -11.89 22.30
N PRO A 189 24.28 -11.13 23.15
CA PRO A 189 24.53 -11.53 24.53
C PRO A 189 23.20 -11.72 25.27
N LYS A 190 23.04 -12.87 25.93
CA LYS A 190 21.87 -13.17 26.75
C LYS A 190 21.67 -12.07 27.81
N LYS A 191 20.60 -11.28 27.64
CA LYS A 191 20.02 -10.48 28.73
C LYS A 191 19.54 -11.43 29.83
N ARG A 192 19.20 -10.90 31.02
CA ARG A 192 18.67 -11.73 32.12
C ARG A 192 17.45 -12.52 31.63
N GLU A 193 17.46 -13.83 31.85
CA GLU A 193 16.36 -14.71 31.50
C GLU A 193 15.13 -14.33 32.34
N GLY A 194 13.95 -14.23 31.71
CA GLY A 194 12.76 -13.64 32.33
C GLY A 194 12.79 -12.10 32.46
N SER A 195 13.52 -11.40 31.59
CA SER A 195 13.34 -9.96 31.39
C SER A 195 12.52 -9.70 30.13
N ALA A 196 11.55 -8.78 30.20
CA ALA A 196 10.69 -8.43 29.06
C ALA A 196 11.50 -8.05 27.81
N ASP A 197 12.68 -7.47 28.01
CA ASP A 197 13.64 -7.05 26.98
C ASP A 197 14.33 -8.23 26.24
N ALA A 198 14.19 -9.46 26.78
CA ALA A 198 14.54 -10.74 26.18
C ALA A 198 13.31 -11.45 25.61
N ASP A 199 12.18 -11.42 26.33
CA ASP A 199 10.91 -12.02 25.87
C ASP A 199 10.44 -11.37 24.54
N ILE A 200 10.55 -10.04 24.43
CA ILE A 200 10.33 -9.27 23.19
C ILE A 200 11.30 -9.68 22.08
N PHE A 201 12.56 -10.00 22.40
CA PHE A 201 13.52 -10.44 21.38
C PHE A 201 13.07 -11.79 20.79
N ASP A 202 12.72 -12.74 21.64
CA ASP A 202 12.29 -14.07 21.21
C ASP A 202 10.92 -14.05 20.50
N GLU A 203 9.99 -13.18 20.92
CA GLU A 203 8.74 -12.91 20.20
C GLU A 203 9.00 -12.30 18.81
N VAL A 204 9.90 -11.33 18.67
CA VAL A 204 10.26 -10.74 17.37
C VAL A 204 10.90 -11.78 16.45
N ILE A 205 11.78 -12.65 16.95
CA ILE A 205 12.40 -13.71 16.12
C ILE A 205 11.35 -14.74 15.66
N ALA A 206 10.46 -15.19 16.55
CA ALA A 206 9.36 -16.08 16.19
C ALA A 206 8.40 -15.43 15.18
N GLY A 207 8.08 -14.15 15.40
CA GLY A 207 7.27 -13.33 14.50
C GLY A 207 7.88 -13.19 13.11
N LEU A 208 9.17 -12.88 13.01
CA LEU A 208 9.90 -12.77 11.73
C LEU A 208 9.90 -14.11 10.96
N LYS A 209 10.14 -15.24 11.64
CA LYS A 209 10.06 -16.57 11.03
C LYS A 209 8.65 -16.84 10.48
N LEU A 210 7.63 -16.72 11.33
CA LEU A 210 6.23 -16.95 10.94
C LEU A 210 5.79 -16.03 9.80
N TYR A 211 6.21 -14.76 9.83
CA TYR A 211 5.86 -13.79 8.79
C TYR A 211 6.55 -14.11 7.46
N PHE A 212 7.81 -14.57 7.48
CA PHE A 212 8.50 -15.08 6.29
C PHE A 212 7.78 -16.31 5.71
N ASP A 213 7.41 -17.27 6.55
CA ASP A 213 6.69 -18.49 6.14
C ASP A 213 5.34 -18.21 5.47
N ARG A 214 4.66 -17.13 5.88
CA ARG A 214 3.39 -16.68 5.27
C ARG A 214 3.59 -15.79 4.05
N SER A 215 4.67 -15.02 3.98
CA SER A 215 4.92 -14.01 2.95
C SER A 215 5.71 -14.50 1.74
N LEU A 216 6.52 -15.57 1.86
CA LEU A 216 7.36 -16.04 0.74
C LEU A 216 6.53 -16.37 -0.51
N GLY A 217 5.56 -17.28 -0.35
CA GLY A 217 4.71 -17.75 -1.45
C GLY A 217 3.78 -16.69 -2.05
N THR A 218 3.60 -15.54 -1.39
CA THR A 218 2.73 -14.45 -1.85
C THR A 218 3.55 -13.34 -2.50
N ILE A 219 4.45 -12.69 -1.76
CA ILE A 219 5.06 -11.41 -2.14
C ILE A 219 6.59 -11.43 -2.38
N LEU A 220 7.35 -12.37 -1.79
CA LEU A 220 8.83 -12.31 -1.83
C LEU A 220 9.47 -12.99 -3.06
N LEU A 221 8.71 -13.83 -3.78
CA LEU A 221 9.21 -14.57 -4.94
C LEU A 221 8.92 -13.82 -6.25
N TYR A 222 9.97 -13.61 -7.06
CA TYR A 222 9.87 -13.12 -8.42
C TYR A 222 9.14 -14.12 -9.34
N ARG A 223 8.77 -13.70 -10.54
CA ARG A 223 7.97 -14.51 -11.48
C ARG A 223 8.66 -15.84 -11.87
N PHE A 224 9.99 -15.83 -12.03
CA PHE A 224 10.77 -16.98 -12.47
C PHE A 224 10.83 -18.09 -11.38
N GLU A 225 11.03 -17.72 -10.12
CA GLU A 225 11.09 -18.64 -8.96
C GLU A 225 9.76 -19.37 -8.67
N ARG A 226 8.64 -18.93 -9.26
CA ARG A 226 7.31 -19.52 -8.97
C ARG A 226 7.21 -20.99 -9.36
N GLN A 227 7.93 -21.45 -10.39
CA GLN A 227 7.97 -22.87 -10.76
C GLN A 227 8.76 -23.69 -9.73
N GLN A 228 9.97 -23.24 -9.38
CA GLN A 228 10.82 -23.85 -8.35
C GLN A 228 10.06 -24.00 -7.01
N TYR A 229 9.35 -22.95 -6.57
CA TYR A 229 8.52 -23.00 -5.35
C TYR A 229 7.39 -24.05 -5.41
N LEU A 230 6.77 -24.26 -6.58
CA LEU A 230 5.74 -25.30 -6.76
C LEU A 230 6.30 -26.72 -6.80
N GLU A 231 7.58 -26.89 -7.14
CA GLU A 231 8.26 -28.20 -7.15
C GLU A 231 8.80 -28.55 -5.76
N ILE A 232 9.53 -27.61 -5.13
CA ILE A 232 9.98 -27.70 -3.73
C ILE A 232 8.83 -28.02 -2.77
N ARG A 233 7.64 -27.44 -2.97
CA ARG A 233 6.45 -27.74 -2.15
C ARG A 233 5.80 -29.11 -2.39
N LYS A 234 6.16 -29.82 -3.46
CA LYS A 234 5.78 -31.22 -3.71
C LYS A 234 6.82 -32.19 -3.17
N GLU A 235 8.10 -31.83 -3.28
CA GLU A 235 9.23 -32.64 -2.82
C GLU A 235 9.39 -32.60 -1.29
N HIS A 236 9.06 -31.47 -0.66
CA HIS A 236 9.15 -31.27 0.79
C HIS A 236 7.77 -30.92 1.41
N PRO A 237 6.78 -31.83 1.34
CA PRO A 237 5.46 -31.60 1.91
C PRO A 237 5.57 -31.53 3.44
N GLY A 238 5.16 -30.39 4.01
CA GLY A 238 5.12 -30.18 5.46
C GLY A 238 6.33 -29.48 6.08
N LYS A 239 7.42 -29.25 5.33
CA LYS A 239 8.46 -28.30 5.75
C LYS A 239 7.97 -26.86 5.59
N GLU A 240 8.40 -25.98 6.49
CA GLU A 240 8.11 -24.54 6.39
C GLU A 240 9.14 -23.82 5.49
N PRO A 241 8.77 -22.73 4.80
CA PRO A 241 9.68 -22.01 3.92
C PRO A 241 11.02 -21.60 4.57
N SER A 242 11.00 -21.20 5.84
CA SER A 242 12.18 -20.85 6.65
C SER A 242 13.11 -22.02 6.97
N GLU A 243 12.73 -23.26 6.64
CA GLU A 243 13.59 -24.44 6.72
C GLU A 243 14.29 -24.78 5.37
N ILE A 244 13.89 -24.11 4.29
CA ILE A 244 14.32 -24.42 2.91
C ILE A 244 15.05 -23.24 2.26
N TYR A 245 14.54 -22.02 2.44
CA TYR A 245 15.05 -20.78 1.85
C TYR A 245 16.07 -20.10 2.78
N GLY A 246 16.97 -19.30 2.20
CA GLY A 246 18.11 -18.69 2.89
C GLY A 246 17.96 -17.18 3.17
N ALA A 247 19.09 -16.53 3.45
CA ALA A 247 19.15 -15.11 3.79
C ALA A 247 18.72 -14.19 2.63
N GLU A 248 18.83 -14.66 1.39
CA GLU A 248 18.56 -13.94 0.15
C GLU A 248 17.09 -13.48 0.14
N HIS A 249 16.16 -14.43 0.28
CA HIS A 249 14.72 -14.18 0.36
C HIS A 249 14.31 -13.44 1.64
N LEU A 250 15.06 -13.60 2.74
CA LEU A 250 14.80 -12.87 3.98
C LEU A 250 15.15 -11.38 3.86
N LEU A 251 16.20 -11.04 3.11
CA LEU A 251 16.54 -9.65 2.80
C LEU A 251 15.43 -8.97 1.99
N ARG A 252 14.81 -9.68 1.04
CA ARG A 252 13.62 -9.18 0.33
C ARG A 252 12.46 -8.87 1.29
N LEU A 253 12.27 -9.66 2.36
CA LEU A 253 11.26 -9.37 3.37
C LEU A 253 11.55 -8.06 4.11
N PHE A 254 12.81 -7.74 4.43
CA PHE A 254 13.16 -6.46 5.05
C PHE A 254 12.94 -5.26 4.11
N VAL A 255 13.02 -5.44 2.79
CA VAL A 255 12.66 -4.42 1.79
C VAL A 255 11.14 -4.17 1.76
N SER A 256 10.32 -5.22 1.84
CA SER A 256 8.85 -5.09 1.82
C SER A 256 8.24 -4.70 3.18
N MET A 257 8.90 -4.99 4.30
CA MET A 257 8.33 -4.78 5.63
C MET A 257 7.91 -3.33 5.95
N PRO A 258 8.60 -2.26 5.53
CA PRO A 258 8.15 -0.87 5.69
C PRO A 258 6.69 -0.63 5.28
N GLU A 259 6.30 -1.10 4.10
CA GLU A 259 4.93 -0.97 3.57
C GLU A 259 3.94 -1.80 4.39
N LEU A 260 4.33 -3.04 4.72
CA LEU A 260 3.49 -3.99 5.46
C LEU A 260 3.25 -3.54 6.91
N LEU A 261 4.26 -2.97 7.57
CA LEU A 261 4.17 -2.43 8.93
C LEU A 261 3.34 -1.14 8.98
N ALA A 262 3.40 -0.31 7.94
CA ALA A 262 2.50 0.84 7.79
C ALA A 262 1.00 0.44 7.67
N HIS A 263 0.70 -0.82 7.38
CA HIS A 263 -0.65 -1.38 7.38
C HIS A 263 -1.06 -2.07 8.71
N THR A 264 -0.23 -2.03 9.75
CA THR A 264 -0.53 -2.66 11.06
C THR A 264 -1.10 -1.67 12.08
N ASN A 265 -2.05 -2.15 12.90
CA ASN A 265 -2.58 -1.40 14.05
C ASN A 265 -1.69 -1.59 15.30
N MET A 266 -0.40 -1.31 15.16
CA MET A 266 0.56 -1.27 16.27
C MET A 266 0.83 0.17 16.71
N ASP A 267 1.14 0.37 17.99
CA ASP A 267 1.53 1.68 18.52
C ASP A 267 2.98 2.04 18.13
N PRO A 268 3.34 3.34 18.12
CA PRO A 268 4.67 3.77 17.68
C PRO A 268 5.84 3.31 18.57
N GLN A 269 5.62 2.94 19.84
CA GLN A 269 6.70 2.41 20.69
C GLN A 269 7.01 0.96 20.30
N SER A 270 5.97 0.13 20.11
CA SER A 270 6.12 -1.25 19.63
C SER A 270 6.73 -1.29 18.23
N ILE A 271 6.30 -0.41 17.32
CA ILE A 271 6.90 -0.27 15.97
C ILE A 271 8.38 0.14 16.06
N SER A 272 8.73 1.09 16.94
CA SER A 272 10.11 1.52 17.14
C SER A 272 11.00 0.38 17.66
N LYS A 273 10.49 -0.43 18.61
CA LYS A 273 11.21 -1.61 19.12
C LYS A 273 11.36 -2.70 18.06
N LEU A 274 10.29 -3.05 17.33
CA LEU A 274 10.37 -4.01 16.23
C LEU A 274 11.39 -3.57 15.17
N ARG A 275 11.40 -2.29 14.81
CA ARG A 275 12.42 -1.69 13.92
C ARG A 275 13.83 -1.85 14.49
N GLU A 276 14.06 -1.53 15.77
CA GLU A 276 15.37 -1.68 16.43
C GLU A 276 15.88 -3.12 16.34
N HIS A 277 15.03 -4.12 16.59
CA HIS A 277 15.40 -5.54 16.47
C HIS A 277 15.70 -5.94 15.01
N ILE A 278 14.95 -5.42 14.03
CA ILE A 278 15.18 -5.67 12.60
C ILE A 278 16.49 -5.02 12.12
N GLU A 279 16.72 -3.74 12.44
CA GLU A 279 17.95 -3.03 12.02
C GLU A 279 19.20 -3.65 12.65
N ASN A 280 19.11 -4.22 13.85
CA ASN A 280 20.18 -5.02 14.47
C ASN A 280 20.44 -6.36 13.73
N LEU A 281 19.40 -7.07 13.28
CA LEU A 281 19.53 -8.31 12.49
C LEU A 281 20.10 -8.03 11.09
N ILE A 282 19.65 -6.97 10.44
CA ILE A 282 20.22 -6.49 9.17
C ILE A 282 21.70 -6.11 9.37
N SER A 283 22.03 -5.44 10.48
CA SER A 283 23.43 -5.09 10.83
C SER A 283 24.29 -6.30 11.22
N PHE A 284 23.68 -7.42 11.63
CA PHE A 284 24.39 -8.70 11.82
C PHE A 284 24.71 -9.35 10.46
N LEU A 285 23.75 -9.42 9.55
CA LEU A 285 23.95 -9.89 8.17
C LEU A 285 24.99 -9.06 7.42
N ALA A 286 24.95 -7.73 7.56
CA ALA A 286 25.84 -6.80 6.85
C ALA A 286 27.32 -6.91 7.24
N LYS A 287 27.67 -7.58 8.35
CA LYS A 287 29.06 -7.76 8.81
C LYS A 287 29.80 -8.82 7.99
N ASN A 288 29.16 -9.95 7.71
CA ASN A 288 29.75 -11.10 7.01
C ASN A 288 28.76 -11.63 5.94
N PRO A 289 28.36 -10.82 4.93
CA PRO A 289 27.30 -11.21 3.99
C PRO A 289 27.61 -12.51 3.24
N GLU A 290 28.88 -12.73 2.88
CA GLU A 290 29.39 -13.95 2.22
C GLU A 290 29.14 -15.25 2.99
N GLN A 291 28.90 -15.18 4.31
CA GLN A 291 28.59 -16.34 5.15
C GLN A 291 27.11 -16.75 5.07
N TYR A 292 26.24 -15.85 4.60
CA TYR A 292 24.78 -16.00 4.69
C TYR A 292 24.08 -16.00 3.32
N ILE A 293 24.64 -15.29 2.35
CA ILE A 293 24.10 -15.09 1.00
C ILE A 293 24.86 -16.00 0.03
N SER A 294 24.14 -16.73 -0.82
CA SER A 294 24.77 -17.60 -1.82
C SER A 294 25.53 -16.77 -2.86
N ALA A 295 26.83 -17.07 -3.02
CA ALA A 295 27.62 -16.61 -4.16
C ALA A 295 27.32 -17.41 -5.45
N GLN A 296 26.50 -18.45 -5.37
CA GLN A 296 26.20 -19.37 -6.48
C GLN A 296 24.68 -19.39 -6.76
N TYR A 297 24.33 -19.05 -8.00
CA TYR A 297 22.99 -19.18 -8.56
C TYR A 297 23.07 -20.10 -9.79
N GLU A 298 22.21 -21.10 -9.86
CA GLU A 298 22.19 -22.08 -10.95
C GLU A 298 21.31 -21.57 -12.10
N SER A 299 21.74 -21.74 -13.35
CA SER A 299 20.91 -21.36 -14.51
C SER A 299 19.64 -22.19 -14.55
N GLY A 300 18.48 -21.54 -14.51
CA GLY A 300 17.19 -22.22 -14.49
C GLY A 300 16.93 -22.99 -15.77
N SER A 301 16.61 -24.28 -15.66
CA SER A 301 16.25 -25.14 -16.79
C SER A 301 14.84 -24.87 -17.36
N TYR A 302 14.07 -24.02 -16.69
CA TYR A 302 12.67 -23.72 -17.01
C TYR A 302 12.54 -22.73 -18.17
N GLN A 303 12.32 -23.26 -19.37
CA GLN A 303 11.83 -22.47 -20.50
C GLN A 303 10.36 -22.09 -20.27
N PHE A 304 10.02 -20.82 -20.53
CA PHE A 304 8.68 -20.21 -20.36
C PHE A 304 8.11 -19.74 -21.70
#